data_AF-A0A1I1WJW5-F1
#
_entry.id   AF-A0A1I1WJW5-F1
#
_cell.length_a   1.000
_cell.length_b   1.000
_cell.length_c   1.000
_cell.angle_alpha   90.00
_cell.angle_beta   90.00
_cell.angle_gamma   90.00
#
_symmetry.space_group_name_H-M   'P 1'
#
loop_
_entity.id
_entity.type
_entity.pdbx_description
1 polymer ?
#
loop_
_entity_poly.entity_id
_entity_poly.type
_entity_poly.pdbx_seq_one_letter_code
_entity_poly.pdbx_strand_id
1 'polypeptide(L)'
;MKPKVPSFSFQKRASEKAAARANDEEKLQSGQVSPAVMARVNGGNLHAVRYKGPSKRIQAMAEHTESWFNEPDYLDLTASGYDCRIKRQRFGVLHAYIQIPNDHPLSGSDLEDLHGIQVHNGWTYSGQGTHATVDGGGWTLGFNCNHPDDWAPYGRDSANSVGAVYRDIHFVRSEIERVAAVLAGMTAHD
;
A
#
# COMPACT_ATOMS: atom_id res chain seq x y z
N MET A 1 -51.74 -7.74 2.13
CA MET A 1 -50.28 -7.49 2.21
C MET A 1 -49.87 -6.66 1.00
N LYS A 2 -49.32 -5.45 1.19
CA LYS A 2 -48.72 -4.69 0.07
C LYS A 2 -47.34 -5.30 -0.23
N PRO A 3 -46.99 -5.57 -1.51
CA PRO A 3 -45.67 -6.09 -1.85
C PRO A 3 -44.59 -5.07 -1.44
N LYS A 4 -43.57 -5.54 -0.74
CA LYS A 4 -42.44 -4.72 -0.29
C LYS A 4 -41.67 -4.26 -1.53
N VAL A 5 -41.56 -2.96 -1.76
CA VAL A 5 -40.76 -2.41 -2.86
C VAL A 5 -39.30 -2.80 -2.60
N PRO A 6 -38.58 -3.41 -3.57
CA PRO A 6 -37.19 -3.78 -3.36
C PRO A 6 -36.37 -2.51 -3.08
N SER A 7 -35.68 -2.48 -1.95
CA SER A 7 -34.82 -1.35 -1.59
C SER A 7 -33.62 -1.32 -2.54
N PHE A 8 -33.45 -0.17 -3.20
CA PHE A 8 -32.29 0.09 -4.03
C PHE A 8 -31.04 0.22 -3.13
N SER A 9 -30.01 -0.58 -3.38
CA SER A 9 -28.72 -0.50 -2.68
C SER A 9 -27.57 -0.44 -3.70
N PHE A 10 -26.73 0.59 -3.57
CA PHE A 10 -25.55 0.75 -4.41
C PHE A 10 -24.55 -0.40 -4.24
N GLN A 11 -24.36 -0.89 -3.01
CA GLN A 11 -23.50 -2.04 -2.72
C GLN A 11 -24.01 -3.31 -3.41
N LYS A 12 -25.32 -3.56 -3.32
CA LYS A 12 -25.95 -4.71 -3.97
C LYS A 12 -25.83 -4.63 -5.49
N ARG A 13 -26.04 -3.46 -6.07
CA ARG A 13 -25.90 -3.27 -7.53
C ARG A 13 -24.46 -3.40 -7.99
N ALA A 14 -23.50 -2.95 -7.18
CA ALA A 14 -22.08 -3.10 -7.47
C ALA A 14 -21.65 -4.58 -7.41
N SER A 15 -22.09 -5.33 -6.41
CA SER A 15 -21.81 -6.76 -6.29
C SER A 15 -22.46 -7.58 -7.41
N GLU A 16 -23.72 -7.28 -7.76
CA GLU A 16 -24.40 -7.89 -8.92
C GLU A 16 -23.64 -7.63 -10.23
N LYS A 17 -23.13 -6.41 -10.43
CA LYS A 17 -22.33 -6.05 -11.60
C LYS A 17 -20.96 -6.73 -11.63
N ALA A 18 -20.32 -6.89 -10.48
CA ALA A 18 -19.05 -7.61 -10.36
C ALA A 18 -19.23 -9.10 -10.68
N ALA A 19 -20.27 -9.73 -10.12
CA ALA A 19 -20.62 -11.12 -10.39
C ALA A 19 -20.95 -11.35 -11.88
N ALA A 20 -21.68 -10.43 -12.52
CA ALA A 20 -21.97 -10.51 -13.95
C ALA A 20 -20.69 -10.45 -14.80
N ARG A 21 -19.73 -9.59 -14.45
CA ARG A 21 -18.43 -9.50 -15.15
C ARG A 21 -17.59 -10.77 -15.00
N ALA A 22 -17.54 -11.35 -13.80
CA ALA A 22 -16.80 -12.59 -13.56
C ALA A 22 -17.34 -13.74 -14.41
N ASN A 23 -18.66 -13.86 -14.52
CA ASN A 23 -19.32 -14.86 -15.35
C ASN A 23 -19.06 -14.63 -16.86
N ASP A 24 -19.10 -13.37 -17.31
CA ASP A 24 -18.75 -13.02 -18.70
C ASP A 24 -17.29 -13.39 -19.03
N GLU A 25 -16.36 -13.12 -18.11
CA GLU A 25 -14.94 -13.45 -18.25
C GLU A 25 -14.72 -14.96 -18.30
N GLU A 26 -15.37 -15.73 -17.43
CA GLU A 26 -15.34 -17.19 -17.45
C GLU A 26 -15.86 -17.77 -18.78
N LYS A 27 -16.95 -17.22 -19.32
CA LYS A 27 -17.51 -17.64 -20.62
C LYS A 27 -16.59 -17.33 -21.79
N LEU A 28 -15.83 -16.24 -21.72
CA LEU A 28 -14.83 -15.88 -22.73
C LEU A 28 -13.60 -16.78 -22.65
N GLN A 29 -13.11 -17.06 -21.44
CA GLN A 29 -11.95 -17.92 -21.21
C GLN A 29 -12.24 -19.39 -21.58
N SER A 30 -13.41 -19.89 -21.22
CA SER A 30 -13.86 -21.25 -21.59
C SER A 30 -14.21 -21.40 -23.08
N GLY A 31 -14.27 -20.30 -23.83
CA GLY A 31 -14.68 -20.28 -25.23
C GLY A 31 -16.17 -20.56 -25.44
N GLN A 32 -16.97 -20.65 -24.37
CA GLN A 32 -18.42 -20.88 -24.43
C GLN A 32 -19.14 -19.76 -25.18
N VAL A 33 -18.61 -18.54 -25.16
CA VAL A 33 -19.11 -17.39 -25.92
C VAL A 33 -17.95 -16.70 -26.63
N SER A 34 -18.14 -16.33 -27.90
CA SER A 34 -17.12 -15.52 -28.60
C SER A 34 -17.14 -14.05 -28.12
N PRO A 35 -15.99 -13.35 -28.14
CA PRO A 35 -15.92 -11.93 -27.77
C PRO A 35 -16.93 -11.05 -28.52
N ALA A 36 -17.19 -11.35 -29.80
CA ALA A 36 -18.14 -10.62 -30.63
C ALA A 36 -19.60 -10.82 -30.18
N VAL A 37 -19.96 -12.01 -29.70
CA VAL A 37 -21.31 -12.31 -29.19
C VAL A 37 -21.52 -11.66 -27.82
N MET A 38 -20.53 -11.76 -26.92
CA MET A 38 -20.57 -11.13 -25.60
C MET A 38 -20.74 -9.60 -25.69
N ALA A 39 -20.02 -8.96 -26.61
CA ALA A 39 -20.13 -7.51 -26.86
C ALA A 39 -21.53 -7.08 -27.32
N ARG A 40 -22.20 -7.88 -28.17
CA ARG A 40 -23.58 -7.59 -28.62
C ARG A 40 -24.58 -7.70 -27.48
N VAL A 41 -24.49 -8.75 -26.68
CA VAL A 41 -25.37 -8.99 -25.51
C VAL A 41 -25.25 -7.85 -24.49
N ASN A 42 -24.03 -7.34 -24.29
CA ASN A 42 -23.76 -6.24 -23.35
C ASN A 42 -24.09 -4.83 -23.91
N GLY A 43 -24.87 -4.74 -24.99
CA GLY A 43 -25.37 -3.48 -25.54
C GLY A 43 -24.48 -2.84 -26.64
N GLY A 44 -23.53 -3.59 -27.18
CA GLY A 44 -22.65 -3.15 -28.26
C GLY A 44 -23.34 -3.14 -29.63
N ASN A 45 -24.35 -2.28 -29.82
CA ASN A 45 -24.93 -1.98 -31.13
C ASN A 45 -24.27 -0.77 -31.83
N LEU A 46 -23.07 -0.37 -31.39
CA LEU A 46 -22.30 0.69 -32.03
C LEU A 46 -21.32 0.07 -33.04
N HIS A 47 -21.59 0.29 -34.33
CA HIS A 47 -20.67 -0.08 -35.41
C HIS A 47 -19.28 0.57 -35.18
N ALA A 48 -18.22 -0.20 -35.42
CA ALA A 48 -16.80 0.21 -35.34
C ALA A 48 -16.19 0.48 -33.93
N VAL A 49 -16.82 0.01 -32.84
CA VAL A 49 -16.21 0.11 -31.50
C VAL A 49 -15.29 -1.09 -31.24
N ARG A 50 -13.98 -0.85 -31.18
CA ARG A 50 -12.97 -1.83 -30.74
C ARG A 50 -12.85 -1.76 -29.22
N TYR A 51 -13.09 -2.88 -28.53
CA TYR A 51 -12.77 -3.02 -27.11
C TYR A 51 -11.26 -2.84 -26.92
N LYS A 52 -10.86 -1.78 -26.20
CA LYS A 52 -9.44 -1.45 -25.92
C LYS A 52 -8.93 -2.03 -24.60
N GLY A 53 -9.74 -2.84 -23.90
CA GLY A 53 -9.44 -3.26 -22.53
C GLY A 53 -9.53 -2.10 -21.54
N PRO A 54 -9.34 -2.37 -20.23
CA PRO A 54 -9.05 -1.33 -19.26
C PRO A 54 -7.82 -0.53 -19.70
N SER A 55 -7.83 0.78 -19.50
CA SER A 55 -6.66 1.60 -19.83
C SER A 55 -5.46 1.16 -18.98
N LYS A 56 -4.23 1.41 -19.45
CA LYS A 56 -3.01 1.15 -18.65
C LYS A 56 -3.10 1.78 -17.25
N ARG A 57 -3.78 2.93 -17.14
CA ARG A 57 -4.06 3.59 -15.86
C ARG A 57 -5.01 2.77 -14.98
N ILE A 58 -6.07 2.19 -15.53
CA ILE A 58 -6.98 1.29 -14.78
C ILE A 58 -6.27 -0.01 -14.40
N GLN A 59 -5.41 -0.55 -15.26
CA GLN A 59 -4.61 -1.74 -14.96
C GLN A 59 -3.62 -1.48 -13.81
N ALA A 60 -2.83 -0.41 -13.88
CA ALA A 60 -1.93 -0.01 -12.80
C ALA A 60 -2.68 0.30 -11.49
N MET A 61 -3.84 0.97 -11.57
CA MET A 61 -4.68 1.18 -10.39
C MET A 61 -5.17 -0.16 -9.80
N ALA A 62 -5.55 -1.14 -10.62
CA ALA A 62 -5.99 -2.46 -10.18
C ALA A 62 -4.87 -3.25 -9.48
N GLU A 63 -3.66 -3.25 -10.06
CA GLU A 63 -2.47 -3.88 -9.48
C GLU A 63 -2.12 -3.28 -8.10
N HIS A 64 -2.19 -1.94 -7.96
CA HIS A 64 -1.98 -1.26 -6.67
C HIS A 64 -3.15 -1.43 -5.69
N THR A 65 -4.38 -1.62 -6.16
CA THR A 65 -5.51 -1.83 -5.26
C THR A 65 -5.47 -3.23 -4.66
N GLU A 66 -5.03 -4.26 -5.39
CA GLU A 66 -4.96 -5.63 -4.84
C GLU A 66 -3.96 -5.78 -3.70
N SER A 67 -2.80 -5.11 -3.75
CA SER A 67 -1.82 -5.16 -2.65
C SER A 67 -2.30 -4.36 -1.43
N TRP A 68 -2.80 -3.14 -1.64
CA TRP A 68 -3.30 -2.30 -0.56
C TRP A 68 -4.49 -2.91 0.20
N PHE A 69 -5.43 -3.55 -0.49
CA PHE A 69 -6.60 -4.15 0.15
C PHE A 69 -6.29 -5.44 0.93
N ASN A 70 -5.21 -6.15 0.60
CA ASN A 70 -4.91 -7.49 1.13
C ASN A 70 -3.69 -7.53 2.06
N GLU A 71 -3.01 -6.41 2.30
CA GLU A 71 -1.91 -6.34 3.26
C GLU A 71 -2.40 -5.88 4.65
N PRO A 72 -1.71 -6.25 5.75
CA PRO A 72 -2.13 -5.86 7.08
C PRO A 72 -1.84 -4.37 7.34
N ASP A 73 -2.67 -3.75 8.19
CA ASP A 73 -2.48 -2.37 8.66
C ASP A 73 -1.34 -2.25 9.68
N TYR A 74 -0.82 -3.39 10.15
CA TYR A 74 0.15 -3.46 11.24
C TYR A 74 1.02 -4.71 11.09
N LEU A 75 2.32 -4.54 11.29
CA LEU A 75 3.27 -5.64 11.34
C LEU A 75 4.40 -5.28 12.31
N ASP A 76 4.47 -6.04 13.40
CA ASP A 76 5.62 -6.04 14.30
C ASP A 76 6.59 -7.13 13.84
N LEU A 77 7.87 -6.80 13.79
CA LEU A 77 8.93 -7.70 13.36
C LEU A 77 10.25 -7.37 14.06
N THR A 78 11.15 -8.34 14.13
CA THR A 78 12.53 -8.13 14.57
C THR A 78 13.44 -8.20 13.36
N ALA A 79 14.27 -7.18 13.15
CA ALA A 79 15.25 -7.11 12.05
C ALA A 79 16.64 -6.80 12.62
N SER A 80 17.64 -7.64 12.32
CA SER A 80 19.01 -7.51 12.83
C SER A 80 19.12 -7.32 14.36
N GLY A 81 18.17 -7.89 15.11
CA GLY A 81 18.10 -7.75 16.57
C GLY A 81 17.35 -6.52 17.08
N TYR A 82 16.86 -5.65 16.20
CA TYR A 82 16.04 -4.49 16.55
C TYR A 82 14.56 -4.75 16.38
N ASP A 83 13.77 -4.25 17.32
CA ASP A 83 12.33 -4.25 17.20
C ASP A 83 11.88 -3.19 16.20
N CYS A 84 11.06 -3.62 15.25
CA CYS A 84 10.55 -2.81 14.17
C CYS A 84 9.03 -2.91 14.11
N ARG A 85 8.41 -1.84 13.62
CA ARG A 85 6.98 -1.75 13.45
C ARG A 85 6.63 -1.06 12.15
N ILE A 86 5.78 -1.69 11.36
CA ILE A 86 5.15 -1.12 10.19
C ILE A 86 3.68 -0.85 10.52
N LYS A 87 3.20 0.36 10.24
CA LYS A 87 1.85 0.79 10.60
C LYS A 87 1.22 1.63 9.49
N ARG A 88 -0.02 1.30 9.12
CA ARG A 88 -0.86 2.13 8.26
C ARG A 88 -1.31 3.40 8.97
N GLN A 89 -1.17 4.52 8.29
CA GLN A 89 -1.53 5.83 8.79
C GLN A 89 -2.78 6.38 8.11
N ARG A 90 -3.23 7.54 8.58
CA ARG A 90 -4.49 8.20 8.18
C ARG A 90 -4.70 8.32 6.67
N PHE A 91 -3.64 8.48 5.88
CA PHE A 91 -3.75 8.63 4.42
C PHE A 91 -3.68 7.30 3.64
N GLY A 92 -3.72 6.17 4.34
CA GLY A 92 -3.67 4.83 3.73
C GLY A 92 -2.25 4.36 3.43
N VAL A 93 -1.25 5.21 3.64
CA VAL A 93 0.18 4.93 3.48
C VAL A 93 0.74 4.18 4.69
N LEU A 94 1.85 3.48 4.49
CA LEU A 94 2.59 2.79 5.55
C LEU A 94 3.75 3.65 6.05
N HIS A 95 3.97 3.63 7.36
CA HIS A 95 5.17 4.17 8.01
C HIS A 95 5.91 3.02 8.69
N ALA A 96 7.22 3.12 8.80
CA ALA A 96 8.03 2.17 9.54
C ALA A 96 8.87 2.85 10.61
N TYR A 97 9.07 2.12 11.70
CA TYR A 97 9.80 2.54 12.87
C TYR A 97 10.74 1.42 13.31
N ILE A 98 11.92 1.78 13.78
CA ILE A 98 12.93 0.89 14.35
C ILE A 98 13.39 1.44 15.70
N GLN A 99 13.41 0.59 16.72
CA GLN A 99 13.92 0.94 18.03
C GLN A 99 15.39 0.53 18.14
N ILE A 100 16.25 1.50 18.45
CA ILE A 100 17.64 1.28 18.82
C ILE A 100 17.78 1.38 20.35
N PRO A 101 18.72 0.64 20.95
CA PRO A 101 18.97 0.72 22.39
C PRO A 101 19.60 2.07 22.74
N ASN A 102 19.49 2.48 24.00
CA ASN A 102 19.92 3.81 24.44
C ASN A 102 21.44 4.03 24.36
N ASP A 103 22.23 2.95 24.29
CA ASP A 103 23.68 2.94 24.12
C ASP A 103 24.14 2.92 22.65
N HIS A 104 23.19 2.87 21.70
CA HIS A 104 23.50 2.94 20.27
C HIS A 104 24.07 4.33 19.90
N PRO A 105 25.05 4.44 18.97
CA PRO A 105 25.65 5.72 18.58
C PRO A 105 24.66 6.81 18.13
N LEU A 106 23.55 6.38 17.53
CA LEU A 106 22.48 7.26 17.05
C LEU A 106 21.35 7.48 18.05
N SER A 107 21.50 6.99 19.27
CA SER A 107 20.57 7.29 20.35
C SER A 107 20.64 8.79 20.66
N GLY A 108 19.48 9.47 20.62
CA GLY A 108 19.41 10.91 20.85
C GLY A 108 19.70 11.78 19.63
N SER A 109 20.06 11.19 18.49
CA SER A 109 20.31 11.90 17.24
C SER A 109 19.05 12.58 16.69
N ASP A 110 19.20 13.71 16.02
CA ASP A 110 18.12 14.32 15.26
C ASP A 110 18.05 13.78 13.82
N LEU A 111 17.21 14.38 12.97
CA LEU A 111 17.10 13.95 11.57
C LEU A 111 18.32 14.33 10.72
N GLU A 112 19.03 15.40 11.10
CA GLU A 112 20.18 15.89 10.34
C GLU A 112 21.37 14.93 10.54
N ASP A 113 21.53 14.36 11.72
CA ASP A 113 22.55 13.34 12.03
C ASP A 113 22.42 12.06 11.19
N LEU A 114 21.22 11.78 10.64
CA LEU A 114 20.92 10.53 9.93
C LEU A 114 21.16 10.59 8.42
N HIS A 115 21.61 11.73 7.87
CA HIS A 115 21.77 11.95 6.42
C HIS A 115 22.67 10.92 5.71
N GLY A 116 23.62 10.31 6.43
CA GLY A 116 24.50 9.25 5.92
C GLY A 116 23.81 7.89 5.75
N ILE A 117 22.65 7.68 6.36
CA ILE A 117 21.88 6.43 6.27
C ILE A 117 20.69 6.65 5.36
N GLN A 118 20.80 6.14 4.14
CA GLN A 118 19.71 6.21 3.16
C GLN A 118 18.57 5.29 3.57
N VAL A 119 17.34 5.79 3.48
CA VAL A 119 16.07 5.04 3.59
C VAL A 119 15.03 5.75 2.75
N HIS A 120 14.34 5.03 1.86
CA HIS A 120 13.31 5.55 0.96
C HIS A 120 13.59 6.99 0.47
N ASN A 121 12.87 7.98 1.02
CA ASN A 121 13.00 9.42 0.75
C ASN A 121 13.44 10.22 2.00
N GLY A 122 14.11 9.56 2.93
CA GLY A 122 14.72 10.12 4.13
C GLY A 122 14.03 9.70 5.43
N TRP A 123 14.71 10.03 6.53
CA TRP A 123 14.17 9.89 7.89
C TRP A 123 13.16 10.98 8.18
N THR A 124 12.07 10.61 8.84
CA THR A 124 10.95 11.52 9.14
C THR A 124 10.53 11.49 10.61
N TYR A 125 11.19 10.65 11.41
CA TYR A 125 11.00 10.54 12.83
C TYR A 125 12.31 10.16 13.51
N SER A 126 12.64 10.88 14.59
CA SER A 126 13.68 10.52 15.54
C SER A 126 13.22 10.99 16.92
N GLY A 127 13.19 10.10 17.90
CA GLY A 127 12.73 10.46 19.23
C GLY A 127 12.55 9.29 20.18
N GLN A 128 12.50 9.59 21.46
CA GLN A 128 12.13 8.63 22.49
C GLN A 128 10.63 8.30 22.39
N GLY A 129 10.27 7.02 22.50
CA GLY A 129 8.87 6.62 22.56
C GLY A 129 8.55 5.22 22.04
N THR A 130 7.26 4.97 21.89
CA THR A 130 6.66 3.65 21.65
C THR A 130 6.27 3.40 20.19
N HIS A 131 6.87 4.15 19.27
CA HIS A 131 6.52 4.04 17.85
C HIS A 131 6.97 2.71 17.24
N ALA A 132 8.06 2.10 17.75
CA ALA A 132 8.55 0.79 17.33
C ALA A 132 8.17 -0.35 18.30
N THR A 133 8.07 -0.08 19.61
CA THR A 133 7.62 -1.07 20.61
C THR A 133 6.56 -0.49 21.53
N VAL A 134 5.74 -1.34 22.17
CA VAL A 134 4.77 -0.86 23.17
C VAL A 134 5.45 -0.37 24.46
N ASP A 135 6.64 -0.88 24.76
CA ASP A 135 7.31 -0.66 26.05
C ASP A 135 8.19 0.59 26.07
N GLY A 136 8.53 1.16 24.91
CA GLY A 136 9.13 2.50 24.78
C GLY A 136 10.53 2.65 25.39
N GLY A 137 11.23 1.54 25.58
CA GLY A 137 12.51 1.49 26.31
C GLY A 137 13.73 2.06 25.57
N GLY A 138 13.59 2.50 24.33
CA GLY A 138 14.71 2.94 23.49
C GLY A 138 14.42 4.17 22.63
N TRP A 139 15.41 4.56 21.84
CA TRP A 139 15.28 5.63 20.86
C TRP A 139 14.67 5.06 19.58
N THR A 140 13.67 5.72 19.02
CA THR A 140 12.99 5.25 17.81
C THR A 140 13.32 6.15 16.63
N LEU A 141 13.71 5.53 15.52
CA LEU A 141 13.89 6.17 14.23
C LEU A 141 12.79 5.70 13.29
N GLY A 142 12.36 6.52 12.32
CA GLY A 142 11.33 6.10 11.37
C GLY A 142 11.23 6.92 10.09
N PHE A 143 10.60 6.31 9.08
CA PHE A 143 10.31 6.92 7.79
C PHE A 143 8.84 6.72 7.41
N ASN A 144 8.34 7.58 6.52
CA ASN A 144 6.98 7.49 6.01
C ASN A 144 6.97 7.25 4.49
N CYS A 145 5.86 6.69 3.99
CA CYS A 145 5.62 6.56 2.56
C CYS A 145 4.58 7.58 2.10
N ASN A 146 4.79 8.86 2.41
CA ASN A 146 3.91 9.96 2.02
C ASN A 146 4.69 11.07 1.30
N HIS A 147 5.48 10.69 0.31
CA HIS A 147 6.29 11.58 -0.52
C HIS A 147 5.64 11.85 -1.89
N PRO A 148 6.12 12.83 -2.67
CA PRO A 148 5.52 13.19 -3.97
C PRO A 148 5.39 12.04 -4.98
N ASP A 149 6.26 11.03 -4.90
CA ASP A 149 6.26 9.83 -5.72
C ASP A 149 5.49 8.64 -5.09
N ASP A 150 4.98 8.80 -3.86
CA ASP A 150 4.18 7.78 -3.18
C ASP A 150 2.68 7.99 -3.46
N TRP A 151 2.01 6.90 -3.82
CA TRP A 151 0.56 6.91 -3.93
C TRP A 151 -0.08 6.71 -2.55
N ALA A 152 -0.87 7.69 -2.10
CA ALA A 152 -1.59 7.65 -0.84
C ALA A 152 -3.09 7.34 -1.06
N PRO A 153 -3.61 6.15 -0.72
CA PRO A 153 -4.98 5.74 -1.05
C PRO A 153 -6.08 6.72 -0.60
N TYR A 154 -5.91 7.32 0.58
CA TYR A 154 -6.86 8.29 1.16
C TYR A 154 -6.36 9.75 1.08
N GLY A 155 -5.29 10.01 0.32
CA GLY A 155 -4.78 11.36 0.06
C GLY A 155 -5.73 12.15 -0.84
N ARG A 156 -5.80 13.48 -0.67
CA ARG A 156 -6.66 14.36 -1.50
C ARG A 156 -6.34 14.27 -2.99
N ASP A 157 -5.08 14.00 -3.33
CA ASP A 157 -4.57 13.93 -4.70
C ASP A 157 -4.37 12.50 -5.21
N SER A 158 -4.87 11.49 -4.50
CA SER A 158 -4.66 10.07 -4.83
C SER A 158 -5.12 9.68 -6.24
N ALA A 159 -6.09 10.39 -6.81
CA ALA A 159 -6.54 10.17 -8.17
C ALA A 159 -5.62 10.80 -9.25
N ASN A 160 -4.73 11.74 -8.90
CA ASN A 160 -4.08 12.66 -9.85
C ASN A 160 -2.54 12.53 -9.95
N SER A 161 -1.88 11.73 -9.12
CA SER A 161 -0.43 11.56 -9.16
C SER A 161 -0.01 10.58 -10.28
N VAL A 162 0.06 11.06 -11.52
CA VAL A 162 0.58 10.26 -12.65
C VAL A 162 2.00 9.82 -12.32
N GLY A 163 2.21 8.51 -12.17
CA GLY A 163 3.52 7.90 -11.88
C GLY A 163 3.82 7.66 -10.40
N ALA A 164 2.93 8.04 -9.48
CA ALA A 164 3.09 7.68 -8.08
C ALA A 164 2.81 6.20 -7.84
N VAL A 165 3.56 5.59 -6.93
CA VAL A 165 3.53 4.14 -6.66
C VAL A 165 3.11 3.88 -5.21
N TYR A 166 2.22 2.92 -5.01
CA TYR A 166 1.90 2.47 -3.67
C TYR A 166 3.09 1.73 -3.04
N ARG A 167 3.55 2.19 -1.88
CA ARG A 167 4.59 1.51 -1.10
C ARG A 167 3.93 0.47 -0.18
N ASP A 168 3.83 -0.75 -0.70
CA ASP A 168 3.25 -1.87 0.03
C ASP A 168 4.12 -2.35 1.19
N ILE A 169 3.58 -3.28 1.98
CA ILE A 169 4.26 -3.78 3.17
C ILE A 169 5.56 -4.51 2.84
N HIS A 170 5.69 -5.09 1.64
CA HIS A 170 6.93 -5.77 1.21
C HIS A 170 8.04 -4.76 0.94
N PHE A 171 7.71 -3.66 0.26
CA PHE A 171 8.63 -2.54 0.07
C PHE A 171 9.09 -1.99 1.42
N VAL A 172 8.14 -1.64 2.29
CA VAL A 172 8.45 -1.02 3.59
C VAL A 172 9.28 -1.96 4.48
N ARG A 173 8.95 -3.26 4.46
CA ARG A 173 9.72 -4.30 5.16
C ARG A 173 11.14 -4.40 4.62
N SER A 174 11.33 -4.41 3.30
CA SER A 174 12.67 -4.50 2.71
C SER A 174 13.55 -3.30 3.09
N GLU A 175 12.97 -2.10 3.14
CA GLU A 175 13.69 -0.89 3.54
C GLU A 175 14.07 -0.91 5.02
N ILE A 176 13.15 -1.28 5.92
CA ILE A 176 13.47 -1.33 7.36
C ILE A 176 14.48 -2.45 7.68
N GLU A 177 14.41 -3.61 7.02
CA GLU A 177 15.39 -4.69 7.16
C GLU A 177 16.78 -4.27 6.66
N ARG A 178 16.86 -3.58 5.51
CA ARG A 178 18.13 -3.06 4.99
C ARG A 178 18.77 -2.05 5.95
N VAL A 179 17.97 -1.13 6.48
CA VAL A 179 18.44 -0.13 7.43
C VAL A 179 18.86 -0.76 8.75
N ALA A 180 18.10 -1.73 9.26
CA ALA A 180 18.45 -2.48 10.46
C ALA A 180 19.83 -3.14 10.34
N ALA A 181 20.16 -3.70 9.16
CA ALA A 181 21.49 -4.25 8.89
C ALA A 181 22.60 -3.18 8.93
N VAL A 182 22.35 -1.97 8.43
CA VAL A 182 23.31 -0.86 8.52
C VAL A 182 23.52 -0.43 9.96
N LEU A 183 22.44 -0.27 10.74
CA LEU A 183 22.50 0.11 12.15
C LEU A 183 23.24 -0.94 12.99
N ALA A 184 23.01 -2.23 12.74
CA ALA A 184 23.70 -3.30 13.45
C ALA A 184 25.23 -3.29 13.23
N GLY A 185 25.69 -2.72 12.11
CA GLY A 185 27.10 -2.52 11.82
C GLY A 185 27.72 -1.29 12.51
N MET A 186 26.91 -0.44 13.15
CA MET A 186 27.38 0.74 13.88
C MET A 186 27.76 0.36 15.30
N THR A 187 29.05 0.24 15.58
CA THR A 187 29.55 0.10 16.94
C THR A 187 29.73 1.47 17.59
N ALA A 188 29.57 1.53 18.92
CA ALA A 188 29.91 2.70 19.73
C ALA A 188 31.41 3.01 19.67
N HIS A 189 31.77 3.79 18.65
CA HIS A 189 33.05 4.46 18.37
C HIS A 189 34.32 3.59 18.31
N ASP A 190 35.13 3.90 17.31
CA ASP A 190 36.48 4.39 17.60
C ASP A 190 36.46 5.93 17.53
#